data_AF-A0A7J2Y9P4-F1
#
_entry.id   AF-A0A7J2Y9P4-F1
#
_cell.length_a   1.000
_cell.length_b   1.000
_cell.length_c   1.000
_cell.angle_alpha   90.00
_cell.angle_beta   90.00
_cell.angle_gamma   90.00
#
_symmetry.space_group_name_H-M   'P 1'
#
loop_
_entity.id
_entity.type
_entity.pdbx_description
1 polymer ?
#
loop_
_entity_poly.entity_id
_entity_poly.type
_entity_poly.pdbx_seq_one_letter_code
_entity_poly.pdbx_strand_id
1 'polypeptide(L)'
;MEAEAFEMLEKNFSEEWRNEAISLVLDHTGKFIDRNNLRNTNFLKRANSALYVLALGLAKNNLIFESEEAEKYLNAQLERILDGGYDIVEQIFNEIVKGQ
;
A
#
# COMPACT_ATOMS: atom_id res chain seq x y z
N MET A 1 -0.86 4.13 -13.05
CA MET A 1 -0.33 3.44 -11.85
C MET A 1 -1.43 2.90 -10.95
N GLU A 2 -2.28 3.73 -10.33
CA GLU A 2 -3.33 3.23 -9.40
C GLU A 2 -4.33 2.28 -10.09
N ALA A 3 -4.85 2.71 -11.24
CA ALA A 3 -5.70 1.88 -12.09
C ALA A 3 -4.98 0.61 -12.56
N GLU A 4 -3.69 0.70 -12.90
CA GLU A 4 -2.88 -0.45 -13.30
C GLU A 4 -2.66 -1.42 -12.14
N ALA A 5 -2.38 -0.92 -10.93
CA ALA A 5 -2.20 -1.73 -9.74
C ALA A 5 -3.51 -2.45 -9.37
N PHE A 6 -4.65 -1.75 -9.48
CA PHE A 6 -5.97 -2.34 -9.33
C PHE A 6 -6.23 -3.45 -10.37
N GLU A 7 -5.96 -3.19 -11.65
CA GLU A 7 -6.11 -4.21 -12.70
C GLU A 7 -5.19 -5.43 -12.47
N MET A 8 -3.96 -5.22 -12.02
CA MET A 8 -3.03 -6.31 -11.70
C MET A 8 -3.50 -7.11 -10.50
N LEU A 9 -4.07 -6.46 -9.48
CA LEU A 9 -4.71 -7.14 -8.36
C LEU A 9 -5.85 -8.03 -8.88
N GLU A 10 -6.80 -7.44 -9.62
CA GLU A 10 -7.98 -8.14 -10.18
C GLU A 10 -7.62 -9.34 -11.06
N LYS A 11 -6.58 -9.20 -11.89
CA LYS A 11 -6.16 -10.24 -12.85
C LYS A 11 -5.38 -11.40 -12.19
N ASN A 12 -4.59 -11.12 -11.16
CA ASN A 12 -3.60 -12.08 -10.66
C ASN A 12 -3.95 -12.71 -9.30
N PHE A 13 -4.90 -12.14 -8.56
CA PHE A 13 -5.24 -12.61 -7.20
C PHE A 13 -6.74 -12.83 -7.07
N SER A 14 -7.15 -13.75 -6.19
CA SER A 14 -8.57 -14.00 -5.92
C SER A 14 -9.24 -12.80 -5.22
N GLU A 15 -10.56 -12.71 -5.32
CA GLU A 15 -11.31 -11.64 -4.65
C GLU A 15 -11.06 -11.61 -3.13
N GLU A 16 -11.01 -12.78 -2.50
CA GLU A 16 -10.67 -12.93 -1.07
C GLU A 16 -9.30 -12.32 -0.74
N TRP A 17 -8.27 -12.64 -1.52
CA TRP A 17 -6.92 -12.10 -1.31
C TRP A 17 -6.87 -10.58 -1.51
N ARG A 18 -7.55 -10.07 -2.53
CA ARG A 18 -7.60 -8.62 -2.80
C ARG A 18 -8.29 -7.89 -1.65
N ASN A 19 -9.41 -8.41 -1.19
CA ASN A 19 -10.17 -7.82 -0.09
C ASN A 19 -9.34 -7.81 1.20
N GLU A 20 -8.64 -8.89 1.51
CA GLU A 20 -7.77 -8.95 2.69
C GLU A 20 -6.60 -7.97 2.60
N ALA A 21 -5.91 -7.91 1.44
CA ALA A 21 -4.82 -6.96 1.22
C ALA A 21 -5.28 -5.51 1.34
N ILE A 22 -6.43 -5.15 0.75
CA ILE A 22 -7.00 -3.80 0.83
C ILE A 22 -7.39 -3.48 2.29
N SER A 23 -8.03 -4.41 2.99
CA SER A 23 -8.42 -4.26 4.39
C SER A 23 -7.20 -3.96 5.27
N LEU A 24 -6.13 -4.77 5.12
CA LEU A 24 -4.87 -4.56 5.85
C LEU A 24 -4.28 -3.18 5.58
N VAL A 25 -4.21 -2.74 4.32
CA VAL A 25 -3.68 -1.41 3.98
C VAL A 25 -4.50 -0.30 4.61
N LEU A 26 -5.83 -0.37 4.56
CA LEU A 26 -6.73 0.65 5.14
C LEU A 26 -6.56 0.74 6.66
N ASP A 27 -6.58 -0.40 7.35
CA ASP A 27 -6.40 -0.47 8.79
C ASP A 27 -5.04 0.08 9.22
N HIS A 28 -3.98 -0.30 8.51
CA HIS A 28 -2.63 0.16 8.83
C HIS A 28 -2.44 1.65 8.55
N THR A 29 -2.94 2.11 7.42
CA THR A 29 -2.88 3.54 7.04
C THR A 29 -3.62 4.39 8.06
N GLY A 30 -4.80 3.95 8.52
CA GLY A 30 -5.55 4.62 9.58
C GLY A 30 -4.74 4.74 10.87
N LYS A 31 -4.17 3.62 11.35
CA LYS A 31 -3.31 3.60 12.53
C LYS A 31 -2.09 4.51 12.36
N PHE A 32 -1.44 4.50 11.20
CA PHE A 32 -0.28 5.33 10.91
C PHE A 32 -0.62 6.83 10.93
N ILE A 33 -1.75 7.22 10.34
CA ILE A 33 -2.26 8.60 10.35
C ILE A 33 -2.49 9.08 11.78
N ASP A 34 -3.08 8.23 12.61
CA ASP A 34 -3.39 8.56 14.00
C ASP A 34 -2.13 8.68 14.84
N ARG A 35 -1.18 7.73 14.72
CA ARG A 35 0.11 7.76 15.42
C ARG A 35 0.92 9.02 15.10
N ASN A 36 0.84 9.51 13.86
CA ASN A 36 1.64 10.64 13.37
C ASN A 36 0.88 11.98 13.29
N ASN A 37 -0.37 12.04 13.78
CA ASN A 37 -1.22 13.24 13.72
C ASN A 37 -1.43 13.82 12.30
N LEU A 38 -1.58 12.95 11.29
CA LEU A 38 -1.61 13.34 9.88
C LEU A 38 -3.02 13.62 9.32
N ARG A 39 -4.06 13.59 10.16
CA ARG A 39 -5.48 13.65 9.74
C ARG A 39 -5.84 14.85 8.86
N ASN A 40 -5.19 16.00 9.07
CA ASN A 40 -5.47 17.25 8.33
C ASN A 40 -4.38 17.59 7.29
N THR A 41 -3.64 16.60 6.83
CA THR A 41 -2.52 16.81 5.89
C THR A 41 -2.83 16.25 4.51
N ASN A 42 -2.05 16.68 3.51
CA ASN A 42 -2.08 16.08 2.18
C ASN A 42 -1.62 14.60 2.16
N PHE A 43 -1.11 14.07 3.28
CA PHE A 43 -0.78 12.65 3.39
C PHE A 43 -2.00 11.76 3.18
N LEU A 44 -3.18 12.10 3.73
CA LEU A 44 -4.39 11.26 3.56
C LEU A 44 -4.73 11.06 2.08
N LYS A 45 -4.65 12.14 1.28
CA LYS A 45 -4.90 12.06 -0.16
C LYS A 45 -3.85 11.18 -0.88
N ARG A 46 -2.58 11.30 -0.50
CA ARG A 46 -1.48 10.47 -1.03
C ARG A 46 -1.62 9.00 -0.64
N ALA A 47 -1.94 8.71 0.62
CA ALA A 47 -2.10 7.35 1.12
C ALA A 47 -3.31 6.64 0.49
N ASN A 48 -4.43 7.36 0.28
CA ASN A 48 -5.58 6.83 -0.45
C ASN A 48 -5.23 6.50 -1.91
N SER A 49 -4.42 7.36 -2.54
CA SER A 49 -3.87 7.16 -3.87
C SER A 49 -2.97 5.92 -3.92
N ALA A 50 -2.16 5.69 -2.89
CA ALA A 50 -1.28 4.52 -2.80
C ALA A 50 -2.00 3.20 -2.48
N LEU A 51 -3.30 3.19 -2.16
CA LEU A 51 -4.03 2.03 -1.63
C LEU A 51 -3.79 0.75 -2.45
N TYR A 52 -4.09 0.79 -3.75
CA TYR A 52 -3.96 -0.38 -4.62
C TYR A 52 -2.51 -0.75 -4.89
N VAL A 53 -1.59 0.22 -4.85
CA VAL A 53 -0.15 -0.04 -4.99
C VAL A 53 0.37 -0.81 -3.79
N LEU A 54 0.02 -0.38 -2.57
CA LEU A 54 0.41 -1.05 -1.34
C LEU A 54 -0.22 -2.44 -1.22
N ALA A 55 -1.50 -2.59 -1.59
CA ALA A 55 -2.18 -3.88 -1.60
C ALA A 55 -1.54 -4.85 -2.61
N LEU A 56 -1.18 -4.38 -3.81
CA LEU A 56 -0.45 -5.18 -4.79
C LEU A 56 0.92 -5.60 -4.25
N GLY A 57 1.60 -4.71 -3.52
CA GLY A 57 2.87 -5.01 -2.87
C GLY A 57 2.76 -6.12 -1.82
N LEU A 58 1.76 -6.07 -0.95
CA LEU A 58 1.49 -7.15 0.00
C LEU A 58 1.23 -8.48 -0.71
N ALA A 59 0.40 -8.45 -1.77
CA ALA A 59 0.01 -9.65 -2.51
C ALA A 59 1.19 -10.29 -3.25
N LYS A 60 2.01 -9.49 -3.95
CA LYS A 60 3.18 -10.00 -4.68
C LYS A 60 4.29 -10.52 -3.76
N ASN A 61 4.44 -9.95 -2.58
CA ASN A 61 5.42 -10.41 -1.59
C ASN A 61 4.86 -11.51 -0.67
N ASN A 62 3.64 -11.99 -0.90
CA ASN A 62 2.97 -13.00 -0.09
C ASN A 62 2.88 -12.64 1.41
N LEU A 63 2.69 -11.35 1.72
CA LEU A 63 2.72 -10.83 3.10
C LEU A 63 1.34 -10.77 3.76
N ILE A 64 0.26 -10.98 3.01
CA ILE A 64 -1.13 -10.78 3.49
C ILE A 64 -1.42 -11.55 4.78
N PHE A 65 -0.85 -12.76 4.93
CA PHE A 65 -1.10 -13.62 6.10
C PHE A 65 0.00 -13.53 7.17
N GLU A 66 1.03 -12.73 6.93
CA GLU A 66 2.19 -12.55 7.81
C GLU A 66 2.06 -11.19 8.51
N SER A 67 1.26 -11.15 9.58
CA SER A 67 0.83 -9.89 10.21
C SER A 67 1.99 -8.94 10.58
N GLU A 68 3.09 -9.48 11.12
CA GLU A 68 4.24 -8.68 11.53
C GLU A 68 5.02 -8.13 10.33
N GLU A 69 5.22 -8.95 9.30
CA GLU A 69 5.92 -8.62 8.06
C GLU A 69 5.10 -7.64 7.22
N ALA A 70 3.78 -7.81 7.16
CA ALA A 70 2.86 -6.86 6.55
C ALA A 70 2.92 -5.50 7.26
N GLU A 71 2.91 -5.47 8.60
CA GLU A 71 3.05 -4.24 9.38
C GLU A 71 4.39 -3.56 9.09
N LYS A 72 5.50 -4.31 9.09
CA LYS A 72 6.84 -3.77 8.75
C LYS A 72 6.88 -3.20 7.34
N TYR A 73 6.35 -3.94 6.36
CA TYR A 73 6.31 -3.49 4.97
C TYR A 73 5.48 -2.21 4.83
N LEU A 74 4.26 -2.19 5.38
CA LEU A 74 3.35 -1.05 5.26
C LEU A 74 3.91 0.19 5.96
N ASN A 75 4.47 0.06 7.17
CA ASN A 75 5.09 1.19 7.86
C ASN A 75 6.25 1.77 7.02
N ALA A 76 7.13 0.91 6.50
CA ALA A 76 8.24 1.36 5.67
C ALA A 76 7.75 2.11 4.40
N GLN A 77 6.72 1.62 3.72
CA GLN A 77 6.19 2.31 2.54
C GLN A 77 5.46 3.61 2.90
N LEU A 78 4.70 3.64 4.00
CA LEU A 78 3.99 4.84 4.45
C LEU A 78 4.95 5.94 4.90
N GLU A 79 6.06 5.59 5.54
CA GLU A 79 7.16 6.54 5.86
C GLU A 79 7.75 7.14 4.57
N ARG A 80 8.07 6.29 3.58
CA ARG A 80 8.56 6.78 2.28
C ARG A 80 7.56 7.76 1.63
N ILE A 81 6.27 7.43 1.64
CA ILE A 81 5.21 8.28 1.05
C ILE A 81 5.06 9.60 1.82
N LEU A 82 5.20 9.55 3.14
CA LEU A 82 5.16 10.74 3.99
C LEU A 82 6.25 11.73 3.58
N ASP A 83 7.48 11.23 3.43
CA ASP A 83 8.68 12.01 3.17
C ASP A 83 8.81 12.48 1.71
N GLY A 84 8.54 11.60 0.73
CA GLY A 84 8.82 11.90 -0.68
C GLY A 84 7.60 12.21 -1.55
N GLY A 85 6.38 12.13 -1.03
CA GLY A 85 5.18 12.56 -1.74
C GLY A 85 4.71 11.66 -2.89
N TYR A 86 4.07 12.25 -3.91
CA TYR A 86 3.38 11.48 -4.96
C TYR A 86 4.34 10.68 -5.85
N ASP A 87 5.54 11.20 -6.10
CA ASP A 87 6.56 10.52 -6.90
C ASP A 87 7.02 9.19 -6.26
N ILE A 88 6.92 9.08 -4.93
CA ILE A 88 7.24 7.83 -4.22
C ILE A 88 6.23 6.74 -4.52
N VAL A 89 4.95 7.08 -4.69
CA VAL A 89 3.92 6.08 -5.04
C VAL A 89 4.26 5.44 -6.40
N GLU A 90 4.78 6.25 -7.34
CA GLU A 90 5.27 5.75 -8.62
C GLU A 90 6.49 4.86 -8.50
N GLN A 91 7.45 5.25 -7.66
CA GLN A 91 8.65 4.44 -7.43
C GLN A 91 8.30 3.10 -6.81
N ILE A 92 7.45 3.09 -5.78
CA ILE A 92 6.97 1.86 -5.12
C ILE A 92 6.27 0.96 -6.14
N PHE A 93 5.36 1.50 -6.96
CA PHE A 93 4.70 0.72 -8.00
C PHE A 93 5.71 0.11 -8.98
N ASN A 94 6.66 0.90 -9.47
CA ASN A 94 7.69 0.43 -10.37
C ASN A 94 8.58 -0.65 -9.74
N GLU A 95 8.94 -0.53 -8.45
CA GLU A 95 9.70 -1.54 -7.70
C GLU A 95 8.92 -2.85 -7.60
N ILE A 96 7.63 -2.79 -7.28
CA ILE A 96 6.74 -3.97 -7.19
C ILE A 96 6.60 -4.65 -8.56
N VAL A 97 6.50 -3.88 -9.64
CA VAL A 97 6.29 -4.42 -11.00
C VAL A 97 7.59 -4.94 -11.62
N LYS A 98 8.72 -4.24 -11.43
CA LYS A 98 10.03 -4.56 -12.02
C LYS A 98 10.86 -5.53 -11.17
N GLY A 99 10.55 -5.67 -9.88
CA GLY A 99 11.10 -6.71 -9.02
C GLY A 99 10.58 -8.07 -9.44
N GLN A 100 11.37 -8.77 -10.26
CA GLN A 100 11.32 -10.20 -10.56
C GLN A 100 12.70 -10.79 -10.32
#